data_AF-A0A9Q0ZFP9-F1
#
_entry.id   AF-A0A9Q0ZFP9-F1
#
_cell.length_a   1.000
_cell.length_b   1.000
_cell.length_c   1.000
_cell.angle_alpha   90.00
_cell.angle_beta   90.00
_cell.angle_gamma   90.00
#
_symmetry.space_group_name_H-M   'P 1'
#
loop_
_entity.id
_entity.type
_entity.pdbx_description
1 polymer ?
#
loop_
_entity_poly.entity_id
_entity_poly.type
_entity_poly.pdbx_seq_one_letter_code
_entity_poly.pdbx_strand_id
1 'polypeptide(L)'
;MERSAVFGGLQPNYLLYPSRFSTSLPFSDHRTRLPNFSRPPSLSFKLQKQVSSCYSAVSPFKRGATFSETQSETCELADIDWDDLGFAYVPTDYMYSMKCTKGGNFSKGELQRFGNIELSPSAGVLNYGQGLFEGLKAYRKEDGNLLLFRPEENAMRMIMGAERMCMPSPTVEQFVDAVKATVLANKRWVPPPGKGSLYIRPLLMGSGAVLGLAPSPEYTFLIYVSPVGNYFKEGVAPIHLIVEYELHRATPGGTGGVKTIGNYAAVLKAQSAAKARGFSDVLYLDCAYKKVSRRGFLLQHFCCEG
;
A
#
# COMPACT_ATOMS: atom_id res chain seq x y z
N MET A 1 -13.66 55.12 -42.91
CA MET A 1 -12.34 55.13 -43.54
C MET A 1 -11.74 53.75 -43.31
N GLU A 2 -12.10 52.78 -44.15
CA GLU A 2 -11.40 52.39 -45.41
C GLU A 2 -9.99 51.84 -45.13
N ARG A 3 -9.82 50.51 -45.26
CA ARG A 3 -9.20 49.76 -46.40
C ARG A 3 -7.67 49.66 -46.19
N SER A 4 -6.97 48.52 -46.32
CA SER A 4 -7.10 47.42 -47.28
C SER A 4 -6.46 46.12 -46.76
N ALA A 5 -6.99 45.00 -47.23
CA ALA A 5 -6.35 43.69 -47.27
C ALA A 5 -5.53 43.55 -48.56
N VAL A 6 -4.51 42.67 -48.59
CA VAL A 6 -4.13 41.86 -49.77
C VAL A 6 -3.61 40.49 -49.32
N PHE A 7 -4.06 39.49 -50.08
CA PHE A 7 -3.91 38.04 -50.00
C PHE A 7 -2.61 37.51 -50.62
N GLY A 8 -2.29 36.25 -50.28
CA GLY A 8 -1.57 35.29 -51.14
C GLY A 8 -0.69 34.36 -50.31
N GLY A 9 -0.76 33.03 -50.34
CA GLY A 9 -1.56 32.08 -51.11
C GLY A 9 -1.00 30.66 -50.88
N LEU A 10 -1.90 29.66 -50.95
CA LEU A 10 -1.71 28.27 -51.41
C LEU A 10 -0.87 27.24 -50.61
N GLN A 11 -1.62 26.49 -49.76
CA GLN A 11 -1.86 25.03 -49.77
C GLN A 11 -0.75 23.99 -49.40
N PRO A 12 -1.18 22.81 -48.89
CA PRO A 12 -0.42 21.93 -48.00
C PRO A 12 0.02 20.60 -48.65
N ASN A 13 1.13 20.03 -48.20
CA ASN A 13 1.49 18.65 -48.54
C ASN A 13 0.87 17.67 -47.53
N TYR A 14 -0.24 17.07 -47.96
CA TYR A 14 -0.73 15.78 -47.46
C TYR A 14 0.05 14.65 -48.17
N LEU A 15 0.56 13.69 -47.40
CA LEU A 15 0.87 12.35 -47.90
C LEU A 15 -0.14 11.38 -47.28
N LEU A 16 -1.04 10.89 -48.13
CA LEU A 16 -1.93 9.76 -47.89
C LEU A 16 -1.53 8.64 -48.85
N TYR A 17 -1.52 7.38 -48.38
CA TYR A 17 -2.13 6.16 -48.98
C TYR A 17 -1.50 4.87 -48.39
N PRO A 18 -2.15 3.68 -48.44
CA PRO A 18 -3.59 3.37 -48.41
C PRO A 18 -4.00 2.35 -47.33
N SER A 19 -5.31 2.31 -47.08
CA SER A 19 -6.03 1.19 -46.45
C SER A 19 -6.42 0.11 -47.47
N ARG A 20 -6.47 -1.16 -47.05
CA ARG A 20 -7.56 -2.17 -47.18
C ARG A 20 -6.98 -3.58 -47.30
N PHE A 21 -7.43 -4.51 -46.45
CA PHE A 21 -8.39 -5.55 -46.82
C PHE A 21 -8.76 -6.37 -45.58
N SER A 22 -10.06 -6.62 -45.42
CA SER A 22 -10.61 -7.58 -44.47
C SER A 22 -10.66 -8.96 -45.14
N THR A 23 -10.28 -10.02 -44.44
CA THR A 23 -10.79 -11.36 -44.69
C THR A 23 -10.87 -12.13 -43.38
N SER A 24 -12.00 -12.80 -43.24
CA SER A 24 -12.47 -13.62 -42.15
C SER A 24 -11.90 -15.05 -42.15
N LEU A 25 -12.00 -15.69 -40.98
CA LEU A 25 -12.02 -17.14 -40.67
C LEU A 25 -10.68 -17.81 -40.29
N PRO A 26 -10.69 -18.94 -39.54
CA PRO A 26 -11.74 -19.50 -38.67
C PRO A 26 -11.27 -19.78 -37.22
N PHE A 27 -12.26 -20.01 -36.36
CA PHE A 27 -12.15 -20.72 -35.08
C PHE A 27 -11.37 -22.04 -35.25
N SER A 28 -10.36 -22.26 -34.41
CA SER A 28 -9.73 -23.56 -34.20
C SER A 28 -9.78 -23.86 -32.70
N ASP A 29 -10.58 -24.87 -32.38
CA ASP A 29 -10.80 -25.44 -31.07
C ASP A 29 -9.60 -26.35 -30.73
N HIS A 30 -8.63 -25.84 -29.97
CA HIS A 30 -7.56 -26.66 -29.41
C HIS A 30 -7.63 -26.65 -27.89
N ARG A 31 -8.41 -27.60 -27.39
CA ARG A 31 -8.42 -28.14 -26.03
C ARG A 31 -7.00 -28.58 -25.64
N THR A 32 -6.23 -27.67 -25.02
CA THR A 32 -4.96 -28.00 -24.38
C THR A 32 -5.19 -28.18 -22.88
N ARG A 33 -4.98 -29.42 -22.40
CA ARG A 33 -5.01 -29.79 -20.99
C ARG A 33 -3.96 -28.97 -20.23
N LEU A 34 -4.39 -28.17 -19.26
CA LEU A 34 -3.50 -27.62 -18.24
C LEU A 34 -3.14 -28.73 -17.23
N PRO A 35 -1.86 -28.88 -16.85
CA PRO A 35 -1.49 -29.80 -15.79
C PRO A 35 -1.90 -29.24 -14.42
N ASN A 36 -2.45 -30.11 -13.57
CA ASN A 36 -2.77 -29.85 -12.17
C ASN A 36 -1.52 -29.34 -11.43
N PHE A 37 -1.52 -28.07 -11.03
CA PHE A 37 -0.59 -27.58 -10.02
C PHE A 37 -1.18 -27.83 -8.63
N SER A 38 -0.63 -28.83 -7.97
CA SER A 38 -0.83 -29.11 -6.55
C SER A 38 -0.34 -27.94 -5.70
N ARG A 39 -1.16 -27.58 -4.71
CA ARG A 39 -0.92 -26.55 -3.69
C ARG A 39 0.33 -26.92 -2.87
N PRO A 40 1.34 -26.05 -2.71
CA PRO A 40 2.42 -26.35 -1.77
C PRO A 40 1.92 -26.20 -0.32
N PRO A 41 2.42 -27.01 0.63
CA PRO A 41 1.98 -26.96 2.02
C PRO A 41 2.44 -25.66 2.68
N SER A 42 1.60 -25.10 3.54
CA SER A 42 1.91 -23.95 4.39
C SER A 42 3.11 -24.25 5.28
N LEU A 43 4.18 -23.46 5.16
CA LEU A 43 5.34 -23.54 6.02
C LEU A 43 5.02 -22.88 7.38
N SER A 44 4.82 -23.71 8.40
CA SER A 44 4.89 -23.29 9.80
C SER A 44 6.36 -23.25 10.23
N PHE A 45 6.88 -22.08 10.59
CA PHE A 45 8.22 -21.97 11.15
C PHE A 45 8.20 -22.22 12.66
N LYS A 46 8.90 -23.28 13.10
CA LYS A 46 9.35 -23.45 14.47
C LYS A 46 10.81 -23.01 14.55
N LEU A 47 11.11 -22.08 15.46
CA LEU A 47 12.47 -21.61 15.68
C LEU A 47 13.26 -22.65 16.50
N GLN A 48 14.23 -23.31 15.89
CA GLN A 48 15.17 -24.20 16.57
C GLN A 48 16.47 -23.43 16.81
N LYS A 49 16.78 -23.11 18.08
CA LYS A 49 18.04 -22.48 18.48
C LYS A 49 19.19 -23.48 18.27
N GLN A 50 20.12 -23.16 17.38
CA GLN A 50 21.48 -23.71 17.45
C GLN A 50 22.42 -22.60 17.90
N VAL A 51 23.05 -22.80 19.06
CA VAL A 51 24.19 -22.02 19.51
C VAL A 51 25.37 -22.98 19.56
N SER A 52 26.32 -22.75 18.65
CA SER A 52 27.62 -23.41 18.65
C SER A 52 28.51 -22.70 19.67
N SER A 53 29.02 -23.45 20.65
CA SER A 53 30.19 -23.03 21.42
C SER A 53 31.00 -24.28 21.76
N CYS A 54 32.20 -24.35 21.19
CA CYS A 54 33.29 -25.16 21.71
C CYS A 54 33.63 -24.71 23.14
N TYR A 55 33.98 -25.63 24.03
CA TYR A 55 35.07 -25.55 25.03
C TYR A 55 35.12 -26.85 25.85
N SER A 56 36.34 -27.12 26.31
CA SER A 56 36.89 -28.39 26.77
C SER A 56 36.35 -28.90 28.13
N ALA A 57 36.49 -30.22 28.33
CA ALA A 57 36.05 -31.00 29.48
C ALA A 57 36.81 -30.72 30.80
N VAL A 58 36.12 -30.83 31.96
CA VAL A 58 36.53 -31.60 33.18
C VAL A 58 35.31 -31.91 34.10
N SER A 59 35.09 -33.21 34.35
CA SER A 59 34.51 -34.02 35.46
C SER A 59 33.50 -33.53 36.55
N PRO A 60 32.76 -34.46 37.22
CA PRO A 60 31.40 -34.22 37.72
C PRO A 60 31.25 -34.15 39.26
N PHE A 61 30.26 -33.38 39.74
CA PHE A 61 29.66 -33.62 41.07
C PHE A 61 28.14 -33.34 41.08
N LYS A 62 27.44 -34.11 41.92
CA LYS A 62 26.00 -34.42 41.88
C LYS A 62 25.07 -33.34 42.47
N ARG A 63 23.94 -33.17 41.76
CA ARG A 63 22.53 -33.04 42.18
C ARG A 63 22.10 -31.99 43.23
N GLY A 64 21.24 -31.08 42.77
CA GLY A 64 20.29 -30.29 43.57
C GLY A 64 19.41 -29.47 42.62
N ALA A 65 18.39 -30.10 42.04
CA ALA A 65 17.50 -29.47 41.07
C ALA A 65 16.36 -28.72 41.78
N THR A 66 16.21 -27.43 41.50
CA THR A 66 14.91 -26.75 41.46
C THR A 66 15.00 -25.66 40.40
N PHE A 67 14.51 -25.97 39.20
CA PHE A 67 14.30 -25.01 38.12
C PHE A 67 12.98 -24.29 38.39
N SER A 68 12.98 -22.99 38.69
CA SER A 68 11.75 -22.19 38.68
C SER A 68 11.56 -21.59 37.30
N GLU A 69 10.65 -22.22 36.56
CA GLU A 69 9.62 -21.64 35.70
C GLU A 69 9.94 -20.38 34.87
N THR A 70 9.94 -20.64 33.55
CA THR A 70 9.52 -19.78 32.45
C THR A 70 8.55 -18.67 32.87
N GLN A 71 9.02 -17.42 32.85
CA GLN A 71 8.11 -16.27 32.84
C GLN A 71 7.36 -16.27 31.51
N SER A 72 6.09 -16.63 31.59
CA SER A 72 5.10 -16.33 30.55
C SER A 72 4.97 -14.81 30.49
N GLU A 73 5.65 -14.16 29.55
CA GLU A 73 5.39 -12.76 29.21
C GLU A 73 3.96 -12.65 28.66
N THR A 74 2.99 -12.44 29.54
CA THR A 74 1.67 -11.96 29.16
C THR A 74 1.88 -10.55 28.62
N CYS A 75 1.95 -10.44 27.29
CA CYS A 75 2.01 -9.16 26.59
C CYS A 75 0.68 -8.45 26.84
N GLU A 76 0.64 -7.60 27.88
CA GLU A 76 -0.56 -6.86 28.26
C GLU A 76 -1.05 -6.04 27.07
N LEU A 77 -2.32 -6.26 26.71
CA LEU A 77 -2.98 -5.53 25.63
C LEU A 77 -3.09 -4.04 26.00
N ALA A 78 -3.19 -3.18 24.99
CA ALA A 78 -3.49 -1.77 25.24
C ALA A 78 -4.85 -1.63 25.95
N ASP A 79 -4.91 -0.69 26.90
CA ASP A 79 -6.12 -0.35 27.65
C ASP A 79 -7.01 0.58 26.81
N ILE A 80 -7.80 -0.01 25.90
CA ILE A 80 -8.78 0.67 25.06
C ILE A 80 -10.04 -0.19 24.92
N ASP A 81 -11.17 0.44 24.60
CA ASP A 81 -12.40 -0.28 24.26
C ASP A 81 -12.26 -0.93 22.87
N TRP A 82 -12.01 -2.23 22.84
CA TRP A 82 -11.84 -3.01 21.62
C TRP A 82 -13.16 -3.24 20.86
N ASP A 83 -14.31 -3.10 21.52
CA ASP A 83 -15.63 -3.25 20.92
C ASP A 83 -16.09 -1.95 20.23
N ASP A 84 -15.63 -0.80 20.72
CA ASP A 84 -15.90 0.50 20.09
C ASP A 84 -14.80 1.00 19.15
N LEU A 85 -13.97 0.11 18.61
CA LEU A 85 -12.97 0.50 17.61
C LEU A 85 -13.62 0.88 16.26
N GLY A 86 -13.49 2.14 15.87
CA GLY A 86 -13.81 2.61 14.53
C GLY A 86 -12.64 2.46 13.54
N PHE A 87 -12.75 3.13 12.39
CA PHE A 87 -11.62 3.40 11.49
C PHE A 87 -11.04 4.80 11.78
N ALA A 88 -10.83 5.08 13.07
CA ALA A 88 -10.21 6.32 13.53
C ALA A 88 -8.71 6.12 13.70
N TYR A 89 -7.97 7.22 13.58
CA TYR A 89 -6.54 7.21 13.87
C TYR A 89 -6.32 7.16 15.38
N VAL A 90 -5.55 6.15 15.83
CA VAL A 90 -5.10 6.00 17.21
C VAL A 90 -3.58 5.90 17.20
N PRO A 91 -2.84 6.82 17.84
CA PRO A 91 -1.39 6.75 17.92
C PRO A 91 -0.96 5.51 18.72
N THR A 92 0.02 4.78 18.21
CA THR A 92 0.62 3.61 18.87
C THR A 92 2.02 3.94 19.38
N ASP A 93 2.74 2.97 19.95
CA ASP A 93 3.98 3.23 20.67
C ASP A 93 5.18 3.51 19.76
N TYR A 94 5.26 2.83 18.63
CA TYR A 94 6.42 2.86 17.74
C TYR A 94 6.06 3.01 16.26
N MET A 95 6.96 3.63 15.51
CA MET A 95 7.00 3.66 14.05
C MET A 95 8.37 3.20 13.56
N TYR A 96 8.44 2.78 12.31
CA TYR A 96 9.70 2.39 11.65
C TYR A 96 10.06 3.41 10.57
N SER A 97 11.34 3.74 10.42
CA SER A 97 11.82 4.59 9.34
C SER A 97 13.14 4.11 8.73
N MET A 98 13.30 4.28 7.42
CA MET A 98 14.57 4.14 6.70
C MET A 98 14.69 5.27 5.68
N LYS A 99 15.92 5.68 5.37
CA LYS A 99 16.20 6.78 4.44
C LYS A 99 16.98 6.27 3.23
N CYS A 100 16.83 6.95 2.13
CA CYS A 100 17.56 6.69 0.90
C CYS A 100 17.97 8.02 0.26
N THR A 101 19.25 8.16 -0.08
CA THR A 101 19.73 9.26 -0.92
C THR A 101 19.54 8.89 -2.40
N LYS A 102 19.36 9.88 -3.27
CA LYS A 102 19.09 9.66 -4.69
C LYS A 102 20.19 8.79 -5.34
N GLY A 103 19.77 7.71 -5.99
CA GLY A 103 20.66 6.72 -6.62
C GLY A 103 21.31 5.73 -5.64
N GLY A 104 21.03 5.85 -4.35
CA GLY A 104 21.50 4.94 -3.31
C GLY A 104 20.49 3.83 -2.97
N ASN A 105 20.90 2.95 -2.06
CA ASN A 105 20.04 1.94 -1.45
C ASN A 105 19.42 2.50 -0.16
N PHE A 106 18.26 1.96 0.23
CA PHE A 106 17.71 2.25 1.55
C PHE A 106 18.66 1.81 2.65
N SER A 107 18.89 2.69 3.62
CA SER A 107 19.69 2.43 4.81
C SER A 107 19.09 1.30 5.64
N LYS A 108 19.85 0.77 6.60
CA LYS A 108 19.26 0.03 7.70
C LYS A 108 18.26 0.95 8.40
N GLY A 109 17.01 0.54 8.50
CA GLY A 109 16.01 1.32 9.19
C GLY A 109 16.02 1.11 10.70
N GLU A 110 15.24 1.93 11.38
CA GLU A 110 15.18 2.02 12.83
C GLU A 110 13.73 2.03 13.33
N LEU A 111 13.51 1.41 14.48
CA LEU A 111 12.29 1.58 15.26
C LEU A 111 12.49 2.77 16.19
N GLN A 112 11.52 3.67 16.20
CA GLN A 112 11.52 4.84 17.06
C GLN A 112 10.13 5.05 17.65
N ARG A 113 10.06 5.84 18.72
CA ARG A 113 8.76 6.21 19.30
C ARG A 113 7.92 6.93 18.26
N PHE A 114 6.63 6.61 18.24
CA PHE A 114 5.70 7.30 17.37
C PHE A 114 5.72 8.80 17.66
N GLY A 115 5.74 9.62 16.61
CA GLY A 115 5.75 11.06 16.73
C GLY A 115 5.61 11.75 15.38
N ASN A 116 5.53 13.08 15.40
CA ASN A 116 5.56 13.88 14.19
C ASN A 116 6.93 13.74 13.50
N ILE A 117 6.94 13.84 12.18
CA ILE A 117 8.17 13.87 11.38
C ILE A 117 8.52 15.30 11.01
N GLU A 118 9.81 15.59 10.99
CA GLU A 118 10.34 16.85 10.47
C GLU A 118 10.56 16.74 8.96
N LEU A 119 10.06 17.71 8.20
CA LEU A 119 10.24 17.80 6.75
C LEU A 119 10.61 19.22 6.37
N SER A 120 11.52 19.36 5.39
CA SER A 120 11.77 20.65 4.75
C SER A 120 10.46 21.15 4.09
N PRO A 121 10.12 22.44 4.21
CA PRO A 121 9.00 23.03 3.46
C PRO A 121 9.14 22.84 1.94
N SER A 122 10.37 22.72 1.44
CA SER A 122 10.68 22.47 0.03
C SER A 122 10.70 20.98 -0.32
N ALA A 123 10.20 20.08 0.53
CA ALA A 123 10.18 18.66 0.23
C ALA A 123 9.29 18.34 -0.97
N GLY A 124 9.74 17.46 -1.85
CA GLY A 124 9.02 17.10 -3.09
C GLY A 124 7.63 16.50 -2.82
N VAL A 125 7.46 15.77 -1.70
CA VAL A 125 6.16 15.24 -1.29
C VAL A 125 5.15 16.34 -0.96
N LEU A 126 5.58 17.46 -0.37
CA LEU A 126 4.71 18.56 0.05
C LEU A 126 4.29 19.44 -1.15
N ASN A 127 5.19 19.66 -2.09
CA ASN A 127 4.99 20.62 -3.19
C ASN A 127 4.46 19.96 -4.47
N TYR A 128 4.88 18.73 -4.78
CA TYR A 128 4.58 18.07 -6.05
C TYR A 128 3.89 16.72 -5.89
N GLY A 129 3.54 16.34 -4.67
CA GLY A 129 2.83 15.09 -4.40
C GLY A 129 3.64 13.83 -4.74
N GLN A 130 4.98 13.90 -4.76
CA GLN A 130 5.85 12.75 -5.02
C GLN A 130 5.88 11.80 -3.81
N GLY A 131 4.80 11.04 -3.64
CA GLY A 131 4.63 10.13 -2.52
C GLY A 131 3.70 8.96 -2.83
N LEU A 132 3.99 7.83 -2.21
CA LEU A 132 3.26 6.57 -2.31
C LEU A 132 2.88 6.09 -0.92
N PHE A 133 1.86 5.26 -0.85
CA PHE A 133 1.50 4.57 0.38
C PHE A 133 0.96 3.18 0.11
N GLU A 134 1.02 2.35 1.13
CA GLU A 134 0.44 1.02 1.14
C GLU A 134 -0.57 0.84 2.26
N GLY A 135 -1.32 -0.25 2.19
CA GLY A 135 -2.30 -0.60 3.22
C GLY A 135 -2.39 -2.10 3.38
N LEU A 136 -2.08 -2.57 4.59
CA LEU A 136 -2.18 -3.97 4.97
C LEU A 136 -2.58 -4.08 6.43
N LYS A 137 -2.83 -5.30 6.90
CA LYS A 137 -3.36 -5.57 8.23
C LYS A 137 -2.62 -6.72 8.89
N ALA A 138 -2.39 -6.59 10.19
CA ALA A 138 -2.02 -7.69 11.06
C ALA A 138 -3.23 -8.15 11.90
N TYR A 139 -3.35 -9.47 12.06
CA TYR A 139 -4.42 -10.10 12.81
C TYR A 139 -3.86 -10.95 13.93
N ARG A 140 -4.55 -10.99 15.06
CA ARG A 140 -4.26 -11.93 16.15
C ARG A 140 -5.13 -13.18 15.98
N LYS A 141 -4.48 -14.34 16.02
CA LYS A 141 -5.15 -15.64 16.10
C LYS A 141 -5.55 -15.99 17.52
N GLU A 142 -6.44 -16.97 17.66
CA GLU A 142 -6.84 -17.55 18.95
C GLU A 142 -5.66 -18.12 19.74
N ASP A 143 -4.64 -18.66 19.05
CA ASP A 143 -3.41 -19.16 19.65
C ASP A 143 -2.40 -18.05 20.04
N GLY A 144 -2.78 -16.78 19.87
CA GLY A 144 -1.96 -15.61 20.17
C GLY A 144 -0.93 -15.25 19.09
N ASN A 145 -0.77 -16.06 18.03
CA ASN A 145 0.13 -15.74 16.92
C ASN A 145 -0.40 -14.58 16.09
N LEU A 146 0.53 -13.81 15.51
CA LEU A 146 0.21 -12.71 14.61
C LEU A 146 0.32 -13.16 13.15
N LEU A 147 -0.66 -12.77 12.33
CA LEU A 147 -0.69 -13.03 10.90
C LEU A 147 -0.62 -11.76 10.08
N LEU A 148 0.12 -11.81 8.99
CA LEU A 148 0.10 -10.84 7.90
C LEU A 148 -0.45 -11.54 6.65
N PHE A 149 -1.23 -10.83 5.86
CA PHE A 149 -1.76 -11.36 4.60
C PHE A 149 -0.97 -10.78 3.42
N ARG A 150 -0.18 -11.64 2.76
CA ARG A 150 0.57 -11.34 1.52
C ARG A 150 1.34 -10.00 1.54
N PRO A 151 2.13 -9.69 2.58
CA PRO A 151 2.87 -8.43 2.64
C PRO A 151 3.84 -8.22 1.46
N GLU A 152 4.30 -9.31 0.83
CA GLU A 152 5.15 -9.30 -0.37
C GLU A 152 4.44 -8.63 -1.56
N GLU A 153 3.12 -8.82 -1.72
CA GLU A 153 2.35 -8.20 -2.81
C GLU A 153 2.19 -6.69 -2.61
N ASN A 154 2.05 -6.26 -1.35
CA ASN A 154 2.08 -4.84 -1.02
C ASN A 154 3.45 -4.24 -1.35
N ALA A 155 4.55 -4.96 -1.07
CA ALA A 155 5.89 -4.52 -1.43
C ALA A 155 6.06 -4.39 -2.95
N MET A 156 5.66 -5.43 -3.71
CA MET A 156 5.70 -5.41 -5.19
C MET A 156 4.89 -4.26 -5.77
N ARG A 157 3.70 -3.99 -5.23
CA ARG A 157 2.88 -2.84 -5.65
C ARG A 157 3.55 -1.50 -5.35
N MET A 158 4.22 -1.36 -4.21
CA MET A 158 5.01 -0.17 -3.91
C MET A 158 6.18 -0.01 -4.89
N ILE A 159 6.88 -1.08 -5.25
CA ILE A 159 7.99 -1.06 -6.21
C ILE A 159 7.50 -0.55 -7.58
N MET A 160 6.42 -1.12 -8.11
CA MET A 160 5.81 -0.66 -9.37
C MET A 160 5.38 0.81 -9.29
N GLY A 161 4.83 1.22 -8.14
CA GLY A 161 4.47 2.62 -7.90
C GLY A 161 5.67 3.55 -7.87
N ALA A 162 6.77 3.11 -7.25
CA ALA A 162 8.01 3.87 -7.12
C ALA A 162 8.64 4.10 -8.49
N GLU A 163 8.69 3.07 -9.33
CA GLU A 163 9.13 3.19 -10.73
C GLU A 163 8.30 4.25 -11.47
N ARG A 164 6.97 4.17 -11.37
CA ARG A 164 6.06 5.13 -12.03
C ARG A 164 6.24 6.57 -11.55
N MET A 165 6.60 6.76 -10.27
CA MET A 165 6.80 8.07 -9.64
C MET A 165 8.26 8.54 -9.66
N CYS A 166 9.15 7.83 -10.37
CA CYS A 166 10.59 8.09 -10.43
C CYS A 166 11.25 8.13 -9.03
N MET A 167 10.88 7.19 -8.16
CA MET A 167 11.38 7.05 -6.79
C MET A 167 12.17 5.74 -6.64
N PRO A 168 13.20 5.67 -5.79
CA PRO A 168 13.72 4.39 -5.33
C PRO A 168 12.69 3.71 -4.41
N SER A 169 12.74 2.38 -4.31
CA SER A 169 11.91 1.59 -3.40
C SER A 169 12.74 0.68 -2.50
N PRO A 170 12.28 0.37 -1.28
CA PRO A 170 12.84 -0.73 -0.51
C PRO A 170 12.69 -2.05 -1.26
N THR A 171 13.62 -3.00 -1.07
CA THR A 171 13.41 -4.36 -1.58
C THR A 171 12.21 -5.03 -0.89
N VAL A 172 11.70 -6.12 -1.48
CA VAL A 172 10.60 -6.89 -0.88
C VAL A 172 10.95 -7.33 0.55
N GLU A 173 12.18 -7.79 0.76
CA GLU A 173 12.70 -8.21 2.05
C GLU A 173 12.74 -7.04 3.04
N GLN A 174 13.31 -5.90 2.65
CA GLN A 174 13.37 -4.70 3.50
C GLN A 174 11.97 -4.24 3.92
N PHE A 175 11.02 -4.25 2.99
CA PHE A 175 9.63 -3.88 3.26
C PHE A 175 8.98 -4.86 4.25
N VAL A 176 9.08 -6.16 3.99
CA VAL A 176 8.45 -7.20 4.82
C VAL A 176 9.05 -7.22 6.23
N ASP A 177 10.37 -7.07 6.35
CA ASP A 177 11.05 -7.04 7.63
C ASP A 177 10.71 -5.77 8.43
N ALA A 178 10.62 -4.61 7.78
CA ALA A 178 10.15 -3.38 8.40
C ALA A 178 8.70 -3.52 8.92
N VAL A 179 7.81 -4.14 8.12
CA VAL A 179 6.43 -4.44 8.55
C VAL A 179 6.42 -5.33 9.79
N LYS A 180 7.16 -6.45 9.77
CA LYS A 180 7.24 -7.39 10.90
C LYS A 180 7.78 -6.69 12.15
N ALA A 181 8.87 -5.93 12.03
CA ALA A 181 9.47 -5.20 13.13
C ALA A 181 8.48 -4.21 13.75
N THR A 182 7.77 -3.43 12.92
CA THR A 182 6.78 -2.45 13.39
C THR A 182 5.61 -3.11 14.11
N VAL A 183 5.09 -4.22 13.58
CA VAL A 183 3.97 -4.96 14.18
C VAL A 183 4.38 -5.59 15.51
N LEU A 184 5.58 -6.18 15.59
CA LEU A 184 6.08 -6.79 16.82
C LEU A 184 6.32 -5.73 17.91
N ALA A 185 6.88 -4.57 17.55
CA ALA A 185 7.08 -3.46 18.49
C ALA A 185 5.76 -2.90 19.04
N ASN A 186 4.67 -3.02 18.27
CA ASN A 186 3.32 -2.59 18.65
C ASN A 186 2.39 -3.78 18.96
N LYS A 187 2.93 -4.95 19.37
CA LYS A 187 2.14 -6.18 19.56
C LYS A 187 0.92 -5.98 20.48
N ARG A 188 1.03 -5.15 21.52
CA ARG A 188 -0.08 -4.86 22.45
C ARG A 188 -1.26 -4.12 21.81
N TRP A 189 -1.02 -3.44 20.69
CA TRP A 189 -2.02 -2.71 19.92
C TRP A 189 -2.74 -3.60 18.89
N VAL A 190 -2.32 -4.86 18.69
CA VAL A 190 -3.03 -5.77 17.81
C VAL A 190 -4.30 -6.26 18.51
N PRO A 191 -5.50 -5.96 17.97
CA PRO A 191 -6.76 -6.31 18.60
C PRO A 191 -6.87 -7.80 18.94
N PRO A 192 -7.62 -8.15 19.99
CA PRO A 192 -8.01 -9.54 20.25
C PRO A 192 -8.72 -10.18 19.06
N PRO A 193 -8.71 -11.53 18.95
CA PRO A 193 -9.44 -12.24 17.91
C PRO A 193 -10.91 -11.78 17.85
N GLY A 194 -11.40 -11.51 16.64
CA GLY A 194 -12.77 -11.04 16.39
C GLY A 194 -13.03 -9.54 16.62
N LYS A 195 -12.15 -8.83 17.33
CA LYS A 195 -12.34 -7.39 17.66
C LYS A 195 -11.81 -6.43 16.60
N GLY A 196 -11.00 -6.90 15.65
CA GLY A 196 -10.50 -6.06 14.56
C GLY A 196 -9.13 -6.48 14.04
N SER A 197 -8.36 -5.49 13.60
CA SER A 197 -7.01 -5.69 13.06
C SER A 197 -6.09 -4.51 13.38
N LEU A 198 -4.78 -4.73 13.40
CA LEU A 198 -3.82 -3.63 13.39
C LEU A 198 -3.60 -3.20 11.94
N TYR A 199 -4.08 -2.02 11.58
CA TYR A 199 -3.85 -1.45 10.27
C TYR A 199 -2.41 -0.94 10.18
N ILE A 200 -1.72 -1.28 9.10
CA ILE A 200 -0.31 -0.94 8.86
C ILE A 200 -0.28 0.01 7.66
N ARG A 201 0.40 1.14 7.81
CA ARG A 201 0.52 2.19 6.80
C ARG A 201 1.99 2.45 6.46
N PRO A 202 2.54 1.72 5.47
CA PRO A 202 3.80 2.10 4.84
C PRO A 202 3.60 3.34 3.97
N LEU A 203 4.53 4.28 4.07
CA LEU A 203 4.63 5.52 3.32
C LEU A 203 6.00 5.55 2.64
N LEU A 204 6.06 6.02 1.40
CA LEU A 204 7.30 6.31 0.69
C LEU A 204 7.21 7.74 0.16
N MET A 205 8.09 8.61 0.64
CA MET A 205 7.99 10.06 0.46
C MET A 205 9.27 10.61 -0.17
N GLY A 206 9.14 11.48 -1.18
CA GLY A 206 10.22 12.37 -1.60
C GLY A 206 10.48 13.43 -0.53
N SER A 207 11.33 13.12 0.44
CA SER A 207 11.58 13.95 1.64
C SER A 207 12.64 15.04 1.43
N GLY A 208 13.44 14.92 0.38
CA GLY A 208 14.51 15.86 0.07
C GLY A 208 14.00 17.20 -0.46
N ALA A 209 14.74 18.26 -0.14
CA ALA A 209 14.42 19.62 -0.59
C ALA A 209 14.66 19.79 -2.10
N VAL A 210 13.63 20.21 -2.83
CA VAL A 210 13.69 20.46 -4.27
C VAL A 210 12.65 21.50 -4.68
N LEU A 211 13.10 22.60 -5.30
CA LEU A 211 12.23 23.67 -5.82
C LEU A 211 11.95 23.55 -7.33
N GLY A 212 12.80 22.82 -8.05
CA GLY A 212 12.54 22.50 -9.45
C GLY A 212 11.63 21.28 -9.57
N LEU A 213 10.90 21.17 -10.67
CA LEU A 213 10.15 19.94 -10.96
C LEU A 213 11.12 18.83 -11.37
N ALA A 214 11.60 18.06 -10.39
CA ALA A 214 12.53 16.96 -10.57
C ALA A 214 12.35 15.90 -9.48
N PRO A 215 12.79 14.64 -9.71
CA PRO A 215 12.78 13.62 -8.67
C PRO A 215 13.59 14.07 -7.46
N SER A 216 12.99 13.91 -6.27
CA SER A 216 13.58 14.28 -4.98
C SER A 216 15.01 13.75 -4.81
N PRO A 217 15.92 14.52 -4.19
CA PRO A 217 17.28 14.09 -3.88
C PRO A 217 17.35 13.09 -2.72
N GLU A 218 16.30 13.01 -1.89
CA GLU A 218 16.22 12.10 -0.74
C GLU A 218 14.82 11.54 -0.59
N TYR A 219 14.72 10.34 -0.01
CA TYR A 219 13.49 9.63 0.19
C TYR A 219 13.44 9.04 1.60
N THR A 220 12.24 9.03 2.17
CA THR A 220 11.96 8.42 3.47
C THR A 220 10.88 7.37 3.28
N PHE A 221 11.18 6.13 3.70
CA PHE A 221 10.17 5.09 3.88
C PHE A 221 9.84 4.99 5.36
N LEU A 222 8.56 5.09 5.69
CA LEU A 222 8.07 5.13 7.07
C LEU A 222 6.88 4.20 7.22
N ILE A 223 6.80 3.46 8.32
CA ILE A 223 5.65 2.65 8.67
C ILE A 223 5.12 3.10 10.02
N TYR A 224 3.84 3.47 10.06
CA TYR A 224 3.09 3.55 11.31
C TYR A 224 1.93 2.55 11.31
N VAL A 225 1.37 2.31 12.48
CA VAL A 225 0.24 1.40 12.68
C VAL A 225 -0.86 2.07 13.49
N SER A 226 -2.08 1.55 13.38
CA SER A 226 -3.24 1.98 14.17
C SER A 226 -4.19 0.80 14.35
N PRO A 227 -4.68 0.49 15.56
CA PRO A 227 -5.77 -0.46 15.72
C PRO A 227 -7.01 0.05 14.98
N VAL A 228 -7.71 -0.84 14.28
CA VAL A 228 -8.97 -0.55 13.62
C VAL A 228 -9.96 -1.69 13.86
N GLY A 229 -11.21 -1.33 14.08
CA GLY A 229 -12.27 -2.30 14.30
C GLY A 229 -12.76 -2.94 13.00
N ASN A 230 -13.77 -3.78 13.12
CA ASN A 230 -14.46 -4.33 11.97
C ASN A 230 -15.26 -3.22 11.27
N TYR A 231 -15.17 -3.17 9.94
CA TYR A 231 -15.84 -2.14 9.14
C TYR A 231 -17.37 -2.19 9.26
N PHE A 232 -17.90 -3.34 9.66
CA PHE A 232 -19.31 -3.64 9.78
C PHE A 232 -19.59 -4.21 11.18
N LYS A 233 -19.88 -3.34 12.15
CA LYS A 233 -20.16 -3.75 13.54
C LYS A 233 -21.46 -4.59 13.65
N GLU A 234 -22.42 -4.36 12.76
CA GLU A 234 -23.77 -4.96 12.81
C GLU A 234 -24.09 -5.92 11.63
N GLY A 235 -23.06 -6.43 10.94
CA GLY A 235 -23.22 -7.29 9.76
C GLY A 235 -23.14 -6.53 8.44
N VAL A 236 -23.32 -7.25 7.31
CA VAL A 236 -23.12 -6.70 5.95
C VAL A 236 -24.22 -5.69 5.61
N ALA A 237 -24.10 -4.46 6.09
CA ALA A 237 -24.99 -3.37 5.73
C ALA A 237 -24.74 -2.98 4.26
N PRO A 238 -25.79 -2.89 3.42
CA PRO A 238 -25.63 -2.39 2.06
C PRO A 238 -25.16 -0.93 2.09
N ILE A 239 -24.19 -0.61 1.23
CA ILE A 239 -23.71 0.77 1.04
C ILE A 239 -24.47 1.44 -0.11
N HIS A 240 -24.80 2.72 0.07
CA HIS A 240 -25.41 3.52 -0.99
C HIS A 240 -24.33 4.26 -1.77
N LEU A 241 -24.25 4.02 -3.07
CA LEU A 241 -23.27 4.64 -3.94
C LEU A 241 -23.94 5.66 -4.86
N ILE A 242 -23.25 6.76 -5.13
CA ILE A 242 -23.63 7.72 -6.17
C ILE A 242 -22.70 7.59 -7.37
N VAL A 243 -23.26 7.60 -8.58
CA VAL A 243 -22.47 7.59 -9.81
C VAL A 243 -21.96 8.99 -10.11
N GLU A 244 -20.65 9.12 -10.32
CA GLU A 244 -19.99 10.35 -10.74
C GLU A 244 -19.78 10.34 -12.26
N TYR A 245 -20.28 11.37 -12.93
CA TYR A 245 -20.31 11.48 -14.39
C TYR A 245 -19.32 12.50 -14.95
N GLU A 246 -18.91 13.48 -14.13
CA GLU A 246 -18.08 14.60 -14.55
C GLU A 246 -16.63 14.43 -14.11
N LEU A 247 -16.42 13.93 -12.88
CA LEU A 247 -15.08 13.76 -12.33
C LEU A 247 -14.56 12.35 -12.60
N HIS A 248 -13.40 12.26 -13.26
CA HIS A 248 -12.74 10.99 -13.53
C HIS A 248 -11.71 10.66 -12.45
N ARG A 249 -11.76 9.43 -11.92
CA ARG A 249 -10.82 8.93 -10.90
C ARG A 249 -9.42 8.69 -11.45
N ALA A 250 -9.35 8.24 -12.69
CA ALA A 250 -8.15 7.80 -13.38
C ALA A 250 -8.38 7.90 -14.89
N THR A 251 -7.30 8.11 -15.63
CA THR A 251 -7.28 8.14 -17.09
C THR A 251 -6.18 7.20 -17.62
N PRO A 252 -6.34 6.62 -18.83
CA PRO A 252 -5.27 5.92 -19.53
C PRO A 252 -4.01 6.78 -19.61
N GLY A 253 -2.85 6.17 -19.32
CA GLY A 253 -1.57 6.88 -19.25
C GLY A 253 -1.40 7.77 -18.02
N GLY A 254 -2.40 7.89 -17.13
CA GLY A 254 -2.30 8.59 -15.87
C GLY A 254 -1.57 7.78 -14.78
N THR A 255 -1.85 8.12 -13.52
CA THR A 255 -1.29 7.43 -12.34
C THR A 255 -2.29 6.52 -11.65
N GLY A 256 -3.47 6.30 -12.24
CA GLY A 256 -4.58 5.57 -11.60
C GLY A 256 -4.29 4.12 -11.21
N GLY A 257 -3.30 3.49 -11.86
CA GLY A 257 -2.81 2.15 -11.52
C GLY A 257 -1.76 2.11 -10.41
N VAL A 258 -1.48 3.25 -9.77
CA VAL A 258 -0.52 3.36 -8.68
C VAL A 258 -1.16 3.97 -7.43
N LYS A 259 -0.71 3.52 -6.26
CA LYS A 259 -1.17 4.01 -4.95
C LYS A 259 -0.45 5.29 -4.50
N THR A 260 -0.46 6.29 -5.39
CA THR A 260 0.14 7.62 -5.15
C THR A 260 -0.81 8.56 -4.41
N ILE A 261 -0.28 9.48 -3.62
CA ILE A 261 -1.08 10.42 -2.82
C ILE A 261 -1.92 11.37 -3.70
N GLY A 262 -1.42 11.77 -4.87
CA GLY A 262 -2.13 12.69 -5.78
C GLY A 262 -3.47 12.15 -6.27
N ASN A 263 -3.55 10.84 -6.44
CA ASN A 263 -4.78 10.14 -6.86
C ASN A 263 -5.93 10.29 -5.85
N TYR A 264 -5.63 10.48 -4.56
CA TYR A 264 -6.63 10.53 -3.49
C TYR A 264 -7.08 11.95 -3.21
N ALA A 265 -6.21 12.95 -3.38
CA ALA A 265 -6.59 14.35 -3.25
C ALA A 265 -7.64 14.76 -4.31
N ALA A 266 -7.48 14.28 -5.54
CA ALA A 266 -8.36 14.64 -6.67
C ALA A 266 -9.84 14.24 -6.48
N VAL A 267 -10.12 13.23 -5.64
CA VAL A 267 -11.48 12.71 -5.45
C VAL A 267 -12.23 13.29 -4.25
N LEU A 268 -11.56 14.03 -3.37
CA LEU A 268 -12.14 14.50 -2.12
C LEU A 268 -13.38 15.39 -2.33
N LYS A 269 -13.40 16.19 -3.41
CA LYS A 269 -14.57 17.03 -3.76
C LYS A 269 -15.81 16.18 -4.03
N ALA A 270 -15.69 15.16 -4.88
CA ALA A 270 -16.80 14.26 -5.22
C ALA A 270 -17.26 13.49 -3.99
N GLN A 271 -16.32 12.96 -3.20
CA GLN A 271 -16.65 12.23 -1.97
C GLN A 271 -17.37 13.11 -0.94
N SER A 272 -16.94 14.35 -0.77
CA SER A 272 -17.60 15.30 0.15
C SER A 272 -19.02 15.63 -0.30
N ALA A 273 -19.22 15.83 -1.61
CA ALA A 273 -20.55 16.06 -2.18
C ALA A 273 -21.48 14.83 -2.03
N ALA A 274 -20.94 13.62 -2.20
CA ALA A 274 -21.69 12.37 -2.01
C ALA A 274 -22.14 12.20 -0.55
N LYS A 275 -21.22 12.41 0.41
CA LYS A 275 -21.53 12.35 1.84
C LYS A 275 -22.57 13.39 2.25
N ALA A 276 -22.47 14.63 1.76
CA ALA A 276 -23.44 15.68 2.02
C ALA A 276 -24.86 15.34 1.51
N ARG A 277 -24.97 14.42 0.54
CA ARG A 277 -26.24 13.92 -0.01
C ARG A 277 -26.70 12.59 0.62
N GLY A 278 -26.01 12.10 1.65
CA GLY A 278 -26.35 10.86 2.34
C GLY A 278 -25.85 9.57 1.68
N PHE A 279 -24.95 9.66 0.69
CA PHE A 279 -24.33 8.48 0.08
C PHE A 279 -23.05 8.07 0.82
N SER A 280 -22.78 6.76 0.85
CA SER A 280 -21.63 6.17 1.54
C SER A 280 -20.31 6.39 0.79
N ASP A 281 -20.33 6.28 -0.55
CA ASP A 281 -19.15 6.51 -1.41
C ASP A 281 -19.57 6.84 -2.85
N VAL A 282 -18.58 7.11 -3.70
CA VAL A 282 -18.73 7.47 -5.11
C VAL A 282 -18.32 6.31 -6.01
N LEU A 283 -19.16 6.01 -6.99
CA LEU A 283 -18.86 5.11 -8.09
C LEU A 283 -18.37 5.91 -9.30
N TYR A 284 -17.09 5.75 -9.64
CA TYR A 284 -16.49 6.40 -10.81
C TYR A 284 -16.68 5.56 -12.08
N LEU A 285 -17.09 6.24 -13.15
CA LEU A 285 -17.17 5.65 -14.48
C LEU A 285 -15.82 5.69 -15.19
N ASP A 286 -15.59 4.72 -16.06
CA ASP A 286 -14.46 4.70 -16.98
C ASP A 286 -14.44 5.98 -17.82
N CYS A 287 -13.30 6.66 -17.88
CA CYS A 287 -13.19 7.95 -18.57
C CYS A 287 -13.31 7.85 -20.10
N ALA A 288 -12.99 6.70 -20.71
CA ALA A 288 -13.02 6.52 -22.16
C ALA A 288 -14.42 6.11 -22.64
N TYR A 289 -15.11 5.25 -21.88
CA TYR A 289 -16.38 4.66 -22.30
C TYR A 289 -17.59 5.11 -21.47
N LYS A 290 -17.41 5.87 -20.38
CA LYS A 290 -18.45 6.26 -19.41
C LYS A 290 -19.30 5.08 -18.94
N LYS A 291 -18.68 3.91 -18.78
CA LYS A 291 -19.30 2.68 -18.25
C LYS A 291 -18.60 2.28 -16.96
N VAL A 292 -19.30 1.53 -16.12
CA VAL A 292 -18.65 0.83 -15.00
C VAL A 292 -17.59 -0.10 -15.59
N SER A 293 -16.34 0.08 -15.21
CA SER A 293 -15.23 -0.72 -15.74
C SER A 293 -15.40 -2.19 -15.37
N ARG A 294 -15.30 -3.10 -16.36
CA ARG A 294 -15.32 -4.56 -16.12
C ARG A 294 -14.09 -5.06 -15.35
N ARG A 295 -13.04 -4.22 -15.22
CA ARG A 295 -11.77 -4.55 -14.55
C ARG A 295 -11.72 -4.14 -13.07
N GLY A 296 -12.86 -3.75 -12.50
CA GLY A 296 -13.00 -3.45 -11.08
C GLY A 296 -13.81 -2.18 -10.83
N PHE A 297 -14.52 -2.16 -9.71
CA PHE A 297 -15.09 -0.93 -9.17
C PHE A 297 -13.95 -0.01 -8.73
N LEU A 298 -13.90 1.20 -9.26
CA LEU A 298 -13.03 2.27 -8.73
C LEU A 298 -13.68 2.84 -7.47
N LEU A 299 -13.78 2.04 -6.41
CA LEU A 299 -14.00 2.58 -5.07
C LEU A 299 -12.69 3.17 -4.57
N GLN A 300 -12.76 4.05 -3.57
CA GLN A 300 -11.61 4.76 -2.99
C GLN A 300 -10.36 3.88 -2.76
N HIS A 301 -10.56 2.58 -2.49
CA HIS A 301 -9.52 1.64 -2.09
C HIS A 301 -8.92 0.78 -3.20
N PHE A 302 -9.51 0.73 -4.40
CA PHE A 302 -9.07 -0.19 -5.46
C PHE A 302 -8.31 0.55 -6.57
N CYS A 303 -7.15 -0.01 -6.89
CA CYS A 303 -6.28 0.43 -7.97
C CYS A 303 -6.65 -0.37 -9.22
N CYS A 304 -6.90 0.28 -10.36
CA CYS A 304 -7.08 -0.44 -11.61
C CYS A 304 -5.71 -0.87 -12.15
N GLU A 305 -5.55 -2.16 -12.49
CA GLU A 305 -4.49 -2.56 -13.40
C GLU A 305 -4.74 -1.90 -14.76
N GLY A 306 -3.73 -1.16 -15.24
CA GLY A 306 -3.71 -0.53 -16.56
C GLY A 306 -3.42 -1.55 -17.64
#